data_AF-A0A1X0SD64-F1
#
_entry.id   AF-A0A1X0SD64-F1
#
_cell.length_a   1.000
_cell.length_b   1.000
_cell.length_c   1.000
_cell.angle_alpha   90.00
_cell.angle_beta   90.00
_cell.angle_gamma   90.00
#
_symmetry.space_group_name_H-M   'P 1'
#
loop_
_entity.id
_entity.type
_entity.pdbx_description
1 polymer ?
#
loop_
_entity_poly.entity_id
_entity_poly.type
_entity_poly.pdbx_seq_one_letter_code
_entity_poly.pdbx_strand_id
1 'polypeptide(L)'
;PAVLVEVQNQADDKFLTSSIQYCTLTYERHNKLPILVIFGIASATAPLPSKSVDSDFPFARQIPSIGWVKLCLLLTSSALRMKQQEKTLHPL
;
A
#
# COMPACT_ATOMS: atom_id res chain seq x y z
N PRO A 1 3.65 -11.61 10.77
CA PRO A 1 2.37 -11.43 10.03
C PRO A 1 2.64 -11.76 8.57
N ALA A 2 1.69 -12.34 7.84
CA ALA A 2 1.86 -12.50 6.39
C ALA A 2 1.94 -11.10 5.75
N VAL A 3 2.87 -10.91 4.81
CA VAL A 3 3.01 -9.65 4.08
C VAL A 3 2.65 -9.93 2.63
N LEU A 4 1.62 -9.27 2.12
CA LEU A 4 1.26 -9.28 0.72
C LEU A 4 1.86 -8.04 0.07
N VAL A 5 2.60 -8.27 -1.00
CA VAL A 5 3.22 -7.19 -1.79
C VAL A 5 2.60 -7.23 -3.17
N GLU A 6 2.00 -6.11 -3.55
CA GLU A 6 1.36 -5.93 -4.84
C GLU A 6 2.03 -4.79 -5.58
N VAL A 7 2.41 -5.02 -6.83
CA VAL A 7 3.10 -4.04 -7.66
C VAL A 7 2.26 -3.80 -8.90
N GLN A 8 1.80 -2.57 -9.07
CA GLN A 8 0.93 -2.21 -10.18
C GLN A 8 1.35 -0.91 -10.85
N ASN A 9 1.21 -0.90 -12.17
CA ASN A 9 1.44 0.31 -12.94
C ASN A 9 0.36 1.36 -12.66
N GLN A 10 -0.90 0.91 -12.60
CA GLN A 10 -2.06 1.67 -12.18
C GLN A 10 -2.80 0.90 -11.08
N ALA A 11 -2.96 1.51 -9.92
CA ALA A 11 -3.79 0.98 -8.85
C ALA A 11 -5.20 1.57 -8.99
N ASP A 12 -6.17 0.74 -9.38
CA ASP A 12 -7.59 1.08 -9.51
C ASP A 12 -8.46 0.31 -8.49
N ASP A 13 -9.78 0.55 -8.48
CA ASP A 13 -10.69 -0.12 -7.55
C ASP A 13 -10.81 -1.63 -7.83
N LYS A 14 -10.60 -2.09 -9.07
CA LYS A 14 -10.61 -3.52 -9.40
C LYS A 14 -9.41 -4.23 -8.76
N PHE A 15 -8.24 -3.62 -8.89
CA PHE A 15 -7.02 -4.07 -8.23
C PHE A 15 -7.20 -4.13 -6.70
N LEU A 16 -7.78 -3.09 -6.10
CA LEU A 16 -8.05 -3.08 -4.66
C LEU A 16 -8.98 -4.22 -4.26
N THR A 17 -10.03 -4.48 -5.05
CA THR A 17 -10.96 -5.59 -4.82
C THR A 17 -10.25 -6.94 -4.82
N SER A 18 -9.39 -7.20 -5.82
CA SER A 18 -8.59 -8.43 -5.87
C SER A 18 -7.63 -8.53 -4.68
N SER A 19 -7.01 -7.42 -4.28
CA SER A 19 -6.12 -7.39 -3.11
C SER A 19 -6.85 -7.73 -1.81
N ILE A 20 -8.09 -7.25 -1.64
CA ILE A 20 -8.94 -7.60 -0.50
C ILE A 20 -9.22 -9.10 -0.49
N GLN A 21 -9.57 -9.69 -1.64
CA GLN A 21 -9.81 -11.13 -1.75
C GLN A 21 -8.59 -11.96 -1.33
N TYR A 22 -7.39 -11.59 -1.80
CA TYR A 22 -6.16 -12.27 -1.38
C TYR A 22 -5.86 -12.12 0.11
N CYS A 23 -6.16 -10.95 0.70
CA CYS A 23 -6.01 -10.74 2.12
C CYS A 23 -6.96 -11.63 2.94
N THR A 24 -8.22 -11.76 2.50
CA THR A 24 -9.21 -12.66 3.13
C THR A 24 -8.78 -14.12 3.05
N LEU A 25 -8.33 -14.59 1.87
CA LEU A 25 -7.81 -15.95 1.71
C LEU A 25 -6.58 -16.22 2.60
N THR A 26 -5.71 -15.22 2.76
CA THR A 26 -4.56 -15.31 3.66
C THR A 26 -5.00 -15.43 5.11
N TYR A 27 -6.02 -14.68 5.51
CA TYR A 27 -6.63 -14.80 6.84
C TYR A 27 -7.22 -16.19 7.05
N GLU A 28 -8.01 -16.71 6.11
CA GLU A 28 -8.60 -18.05 6.21
C GLU A 28 -7.53 -19.13 6.39
N ARG A 29 -6.41 -19.02 5.67
CA ARG A 29 -5.33 -20.01 5.72
C ARG A 29 -4.48 -19.93 6.99
N HIS A 30 -4.27 -18.73 7.52
CA HIS A 30 -3.28 -18.49 8.58
C HIS A 30 -3.87 -17.95 9.88
N ASN A 31 -5.18 -17.72 9.92
CA ASN A 31 -5.95 -17.11 11.00
C ASN A 31 -5.33 -15.79 11.53
N LYS A 32 -4.73 -15.01 10.62
CA LYS A 32 -4.02 -13.77 10.93
C LYS A 32 -4.20 -12.77 9.80
N LEU A 33 -4.59 -11.54 10.14
CA LEU A 33 -4.69 -10.47 9.16
C LEU A 33 -3.31 -10.13 8.59
N PRO A 34 -3.16 -10.06 7.25
CA PRO A 34 -1.89 -9.70 6.64
C PRO A 34 -1.59 -8.22 6.77
N ILE A 35 -0.39 -7.83 6.35
CA ILE A 35 -0.03 -6.45 5.99
C ILE A 35 0.01 -6.39 4.46
N LEU A 36 -0.65 -5.41 3.86
CA LEU A 36 -0.65 -5.20 2.41
C LEU A 36 0.21 -3.98 2.07
N VAL A 37 1.14 -4.16 1.14
CA VAL A 37 1.99 -3.10 0.60
C VAL A 37 1.77 -3.00 -0.89
N ILE A 38 1.29 -1.84 -1.34
CA ILE A 38 0.94 -1.55 -2.73
C ILE A 38 1.98 -0.58 -3.30
N PHE A 39 2.64 -0.97 -4.38
CA PHE A 39 3.53 -0.11 -5.15
C PHE A 39 2.80 0.40 -6.40
N GLY A 40 2.45 1.68 -6.42
CA GLY A 40 1.86 2.37 -7.58
C GLY A 40 2.95 3.08 -8.40
N ILE A 41 3.32 2.52 -9.55
CA ILE A 41 4.51 2.95 -10.31
C ILE A 41 4.27 4.25 -11.09
N ALA A 42 3.19 4.36 -11.87
CA ALA A 42 3.00 5.50 -12.78
C ALA A 42 2.00 6.53 -12.26
N SER A 43 0.86 6.08 -11.75
CA SER A 43 -0.24 6.93 -11.28
C SER A 43 -1.22 6.06 -10.51
N ALA A 44 -1.38 6.32 -9.21
CA ALA A 44 -2.54 5.80 -8.51
C ALA A 44 -3.74 6.61 -9.02
N THR A 45 -4.69 5.97 -9.70
CA THR A 45 -5.84 6.69 -10.25
C THR A 45 -6.66 7.26 -9.10
N ALA A 46 -7.38 8.35 -9.40
CA ALA A 46 -7.95 9.30 -8.43
C ALA A 46 -8.65 8.75 -7.17
N PRO A 47 -9.30 7.57 -7.12
CA PRO A 47 -9.95 7.13 -5.88
C PRO A 47 -8.97 6.67 -4.78
N LEU A 48 -7.79 6.14 -5.10
CA LEU A 48 -6.92 5.54 -4.06
C LEU A 48 -6.11 6.57 -3.26
N PRO A 49 -5.44 7.56 -3.89
CA PRO A 49 -4.73 8.61 -3.16
C PRO A 49 -5.67 9.50 -2.35
N SER A 50 -6.88 9.77 -2.86
CA SER A 50 -7.89 10.58 -2.15
C SER A 50 -8.45 9.87 -0.93
N LYS A 51 -8.53 8.53 -0.95
CA LYS A 51 -8.92 7.70 0.20
C LYS A 51 -7.77 7.45 1.19
N SER A 52 -6.54 7.85 0.86
CA SER A 52 -5.37 7.60 1.71
C SER A 52 -5.07 8.78 2.63
N VAL A 53 -4.59 8.47 3.84
CA VAL A 53 -4.12 9.42 4.85
C VAL A 53 -2.60 9.32 5.00
N ASP A 54 -2.01 10.29 5.70
CA ASP A 54 -0.60 10.21 6.05
C ASP A 54 -0.37 9.00 6.95
N SER A 55 0.73 8.28 6.70
CA SER A 55 1.11 7.14 7.52
C SER A 55 2.30 7.49 8.40
N ASP A 56 2.54 6.68 9.43
CA ASP A 56 3.76 6.76 10.24
C ASP A 56 5.04 6.46 9.43
N PHE A 57 4.89 5.90 8.23
CA PHE A 57 6.00 5.66 7.30
C PHE A 57 6.17 6.86 6.37
N PRO A 58 7.35 7.52 6.37
CA PRO A 58 7.53 8.81 5.71
C PRO A 58 7.37 8.77 4.18
N PHE A 59 7.49 7.58 3.58
CA PHE A 59 7.42 7.36 2.13
C PHE A 59 6.11 6.68 1.68
N ALA A 60 5.19 6.42 2.60
CA ALA A 60 3.94 5.72 2.31
C ALA A 60 2.73 6.52 2.80
N ARG A 61 1.61 6.34 2.09
CA ARG A 61 0.30 6.75 2.57
C ARG A 61 -0.46 5.52 3.04
N GLN A 62 -1.32 5.67 4.03
CA GLN A 62 -2.11 4.56 4.53
C GLN A 62 -3.52 4.63 3.97
N ILE A 63 -4.01 3.52 3.43
CA ILE A 63 -5.42 3.37 3.06
C ILE A 63 -6.15 2.84 4.30
N PRO A 64 -7.16 3.57 4.82
CA PRO A 64 -8.01 3.09 5.90
C PRO A 64 -8.62 1.74 5.51
N SER A 65 -8.38 0.74 6.35
CA SER A 65 -8.68 -0.64 6.01
C SER A 65 -9.10 -1.38 7.27
N ILE A 66 -10.41 -1.46 7.48
CA ILE A 66 -11.02 -2.10 8.65
C ILE A 66 -11.52 -3.48 8.23
N GLY A 67 -11.08 -4.51 8.96
CA GLY A 67 -11.66 -5.85 8.90
C GLY A 67 -11.07 -6.82 7.87
N TRP A 68 -10.14 -6.39 7.01
CA TRP A 68 -9.56 -7.27 5.97
C TRP A 68 -8.04 -7.27 5.90
N VAL A 69 -7.36 -6.32 6.55
CA VAL A 69 -5.89 -6.26 6.63
C VAL A 69 -5.50 -5.51 7.90
N LYS A 70 -4.30 -5.77 8.42
CA LYS A 70 -3.76 -5.07 9.59
C LYS A 70 -3.29 -3.65 9.23
N LEU A 71 -2.72 -3.50 8.04
CA LEU A 71 -2.17 -2.25 7.53
C LEU A 71 -2.15 -2.30 5.99
N CYS A 72 -2.62 -1.25 5.34
CA CYS A 72 -2.56 -1.09 3.88
C CYS A 72 -1.73 0.13 3.53
N LEU A 73 -0.50 -0.10 3.08
CA LEU A 73 0.44 0.95 2.70
C LEU A 73 0.43 1.13 1.18
N LEU A 74 0.32 2.38 0.74
CA LEU A 74 0.42 2.80 -0.64
C LEU A 74 1.71 3.60 -0.82
N LEU A 75 2.63 3.05 -1.62
CA LEU A 75 3.85 3.71 -2.04
C LEU A 75 3.67 4.17 -3.48
N THR A 76 3.67 5.48 -3.70
CA THR A 76 3.63 6.06 -5.04
C THR A 76 4.98 6.67 -5.39
N SER A 77 5.29 6.71 -6.69
CA SER A 77 6.47 7.42 -7.20
C SER A 77 6.51 8.89 -6.76
N SER A 78 5.35 9.54 -6.60
CA SER A 78 5.25 10.91 -6.08
C SER A 78 5.63 11.02 -4.59
N ALA A 79 5.13 10.12 -3.73
CA ALA A 79 5.46 10.11 -2.31
C ALA A 79 6.97 9.82 -2.08
N LEU A 80 7.54 8.93 -2.88
CA LEU A 80 8.98 8.62 -2.84
C LEU A 80 9.84 9.82 -3.28
N ARG A 81 9.45 10.52 -4.36
CA ARG A 81 10.19 11.69 -4.86
C ARG A 81 10.19 12.87 -3.90
N MET A 82 9.06 13.16 -3.25
CA MET A 82 8.98 14.24 -2.25
C MET A 82 9.97 14.05 -1.10
N LYS A 83 10.29 12.80 -0.73
CA LYS A 83 11.22 12.48 0.36
C LYS A 83 12.66 12.24 -0.07
N GLN A 84 12.92 11.90 -1.35
CA GLN A 84 14.28 11.89 -1.89
C GLN A 84 14.94 13.27 -1.87
N GLN A 85 14.16 14.36 -1.91
CA GLN A 85 14.68 15.72 -1.73
C GLN A 85 15.06 16.05 -0.28
N GLU A 86 14.51 15.34 0.71
CA GLU A 86 14.65 15.67 2.14
C GLU A 86 15.81 14.90 2.81
N LYS A 87 16.34 13.85 2.16
CA LYS A 87 17.47 13.07 2.66
C LYS A 87 18.28 12.53 1.49
N THR A 88 19.47 13.10 1.29
CA THR A 88 20.59 12.39 0.68
C THR A 88 20.84 11.13 1.50
N LEU A 89 20.22 10.03 1.10
CA LEU A 89 20.43 8.74 1.73
C LEU A 89 21.86 8.30 1.39
N HIS A 90 22.74 8.34 2.39
CA HIS A 90 24.06 7.74 2.27
C HIS A 90 23.88 6.22 2.10
N PRO A 91 24.57 5.59 1.12
CA PRO A 91 24.53 4.14 0.97
C PRO A 91 25.12 3.47 2.21
N LEU A 92 24.49 2.35 2.62
CA LEU A 92 24.91 1.49 3.73
C LEU A 92 26.21 0.75 3.41
#